data_AF-A0A7X6MQY8-F1
#
_entry.id   AF-A0A7X6MQY8-F1
#
_cell.length_a   1.000
_cell.length_b   1.000
_cell.length_c   1.000
_cell.angle_alpha   90.00
_cell.angle_beta   90.00
_cell.angle_gamma   90.00
#
_symmetry.space_group_name_H-M   'P 1'
#
loop_
_entity.id
_entity.type
_entity.pdbx_description
1 polymer ?
#
loop_
_entity_poly.entity_id
_entity_poly.type
_entity_poly.pdbx_seq_one_letter_code
_entity_poly.pdbx_strand_id
1 'polypeptide(L)'
;MYFVGLDLAWGEKNQTGVAAIDSGGRVLHVGVAQDDDDIAAAIEPYVSGDCLVAIDAPLIVKNPTGHRPCERDLNRDFQRFDAGARPAFTERPEFKHPRGARIASALGLDMDPSSLSNRRAIEVYPHPASVVLFGLDKTLKYKRGAFGDRQRELLRLMTFIEELDGATPRLRANRNVSWVELRKRIEAATRPGQLDRDEDPVDALLCAYIALYWYHRPEDVTIYGDYASGYIVTPSLPASRLPRPRPAPLREAAPSTAVAEYAARRPDLVAATEQYLKLVTSLLDEAGINYLSITARTKSVDSFAMKANRRAADGTPMYTDPLVEITDQVGLRVITYLREDVDAVANLLAEEMRLLDDQDMGLQTARQGRWGYASRHLLFGVEGEQYPASIQVRTVLQHAWAEFEHDVRYKGSIPAEHVSELDRRFTLAAGLLELADREFTEIRERLRLTMTDDEGTGSPGFSSDARIATPVLATYLGNRFPDAGWSRTDHYGWISGLLLELGITSLDALTTVLDSVDTDEINRLMDYRYPPGAVRRLDDALLAVFDDRYIELDGNAHRIALLQNRIEKLRKDS
;
A
#
# COMPACT_ATOMS: atom_id res chain seq x y z
N MET A 1 -19.02 36.29 16.65
CA MET A 1 -18.14 35.14 16.37
C MET A 1 -18.23 34.77 14.90
N TYR A 2 -17.07 34.55 14.27
CA TYR A 2 -16.96 34.07 12.89
C TYR A 2 -16.42 32.64 12.85
N PHE A 3 -16.78 31.91 11.80
CA PHE A 3 -16.26 30.58 11.52
C PHE A 3 -15.56 30.62 10.18
N VAL A 4 -14.29 30.26 10.17
CA VAL A 4 -13.43 30.32 8.98
C VAL A 4 -13.07 28.90 8.60
N GLY A 5 -13.03 28.61 7.30
CA GLY A 5 -12.65 27.32 6.78
C GLY A 5 -11.50 27.47 5.78
N LEU A 6 -10.50 26.59 5.89
CA LEU A 6 -9.33 26.53 5.02
C LEU A 6 -9.17 25.12 4.46
N ASP A 7 -9.28 24.95 3.14
CA ASP A 7 -8.83 23.73 2.44
C ASP A 7 -7.38 23.95 2.01
N LEU A 8 -6.45 23.55 2.87
CA LEU A 8 -5.04 23.87 2.72
C LEU A 8 -4.35 22.94 1.73
N ALA A 9 -3.78 23.53 0.68
CA ALA A 9 -2.81 22.82 -0.13
C ALA A 9 -1.51 22.55 0.66
N TRP A 10 -0.89 21.42 0.37
CA TRP A 10 0.26 20.92 1.13
C TRP A 10 1.55 21.71 0.87
N GLY A 11 1.63 22.41 -0.28
CA GLY A 11 2.74 23.28 -0.65
C GLY A 11 2.39 24.75 -0.53
N GLU A 12 3.35 25.59 -0.13
CA GLU A 12 3.16 27.02 0.20
C GLU A 12 2.76 27.90 -1.00
N LYS A 13 3.01 27.44 -2.23
CA LYS A 13 2.70 28.17 -3.47
C LYS A 13 1.47 27.64 -4.19
N ASN A 14 0.80 26.65 -3.59
CA ASN A 14 -0.38 26.05 -4.17
C ASN A 14 -1.61 26.76 -3.61
N GLN A 15 -2.55 27.00 -4.51
CA GLN A 15 -3.84 27.58 -4.22
C GLN A 15 -4.52 26.88 -3.03
N THR A 16 -5.11 27.67 -2.14
CA THR A 16 -5.85 27.23 -0.96
C THR A 16 -7.25 27.82 -1.02
N GLY A 17 -8.26 27.02 -0.68
CA GLY A 17 -9.62 27.49 -0.53
C GLY A 17 -9.81 28.24 0.78
N VAL A 18 -10.52 29.36 0.76
CA VAL A 18 -10.81 30.18 1.95
C VAL A 18 -12.30 30.51 2.00
N ALA A 19 -12.92 30.31 3.15
CA ALA A 19 -14.30 30.71 3.39
C ALA A 19 -14.52 31.27 4.80
N ALA A 20 -15.48 32.18 4.95
CA ALA A 20 -15.88 32.72 6.24
C ALA A 20 -17.40 32.83 6.34
N ILE A 21 -17.95 32.44 7.49
CA ILE A 21 -19.38 32.47 7.80
C ILE A 21 -19.64 33.11 9.17
N ASP A 22 -20.77 33.80 9.31
CA ASP A 22 -21.24 34.33 10.60
C ASP A 22 -22.00 33.27 11.43
N SER A 23 -22.24 33.57 12.72
CA SER A 23 -23.02 32.70 13.61
C SER A 23 -24.48 32.49 13.20
N GLY A 24 -25.00 33.33 12.30
CA GLY A 24 -26.33 33.19 11.73
C GLY A 24 -26.37 32.30 10.47
N GLY A 25 -25.23 31.77 10.03
CA GLY A 25 -25.09 30.94 8.84
C GLY A 25 -24.98 31.72 7.53
N ARG A 26 -24.67 33.03 7.56
CA ARG A 26 -24.45 33.81 6.33
C ARG A 26 -23.02 33.63 5.87
N VAL A 27 -22.84 33.39 4.58
CA VAL A 27 -21.52 33.33 3.94
C VAL A 27 -21.03 34.76 3.68
N LEU A 28 -19.91 35.11 4.29
CA LEU A 28 -19.28 36.43 4.20
C LEU A 28 -18.16 36.46 3.15
N HIS A 29 -17.44 35.36 3.00
CA HIS A 29 -16.36 35.20 2.05
C HIS A 29 -16.29 33.76 1.55
N VAL A 30 -16.02 33.58 0.24
CA VAL A 30 -15.61 32.31 -0.40
C VAL A 30 -14.68 32.68 -1.54
N GLY A 31 -13.49 32.10 -1.56
CA GLY A 31 -12.48 32.43 -2.55
C GLY A 31 -11.24 31.55 -2.44
N VAL A 32 -10.17 32.00 -3.08
CA VAL A 32 -8.87 31.32 -3.12
C VAL A 32 -7.78 32.27 -2.63
N ALA A 33 -6.72 31.70 -2.06
CA ALA A 33 -5.48 32.39 -1.68
C ALA A 33 -4.27 31.60 -2.20
N GLN A 34 -3.20 32.26 -2.64
CA GLN A 34 -2.06 31.57 -3.26
C GLN A 34 -0.98 31.14 -2.27
N ASP A 35 -0.76 31.93 -1.23
CA ASP A 35 0.26 31.69 -0.20
C ASP A 35 -0.23 32.03 1.21
N ASP A 36 0.63 31.87 2.22
CA ASP A 36 0.28 32.07 3.64
C ASP A 36 -0.09 33.54 3.96
N ASP A 37 0.50 34.51 3.25
CA ASP A 37 0.22 35.94 3.44
C ASP A 37 -1.13 36.30 2.82
N ASP A 38 -1.44 35.78 1.62
CA ASP A 38 -2.75 35.90 1.00
C ASP A 38 -3.85 35.29 1.88
N ILE A 39 -3.58 34.12 2.49
CA ILE A 39 -4.52 33.47 3.42
C ILE A 39 -4.77 34.40 4.61
N ALA A 40 -3.71 34.91 5.25
CA ALA A 40 -3.83 35.78 6.41
C ALA A 40 -4.61 37.06 6.08
N ALA A 41 -4.33 37.69 4.93
CA ALA A 41 -5.03 38.88 4.46
C ALA A 41 -6.52 38.60 4.17
N ALA A 42 -6.83 37.46 3.54
CA ALA A 42 -8.21 37.09 3.22
C ALA A 42 -9.08 36.87 4.47
N ILE A 43 -8.49 36.38 5.56
CA ILE A 43 -9.24 36.05 6.79
C ILE A 43 -9.09 37.06 7.93
N GLU A 44 -8.17 38.03 7.82
CA GLU A 44 -7.93 39.08 8.84
C GLU A 44 -9.23 39.70 9.41
N PRO A 45 -10.23 40.09 8.58
CA PRO A 45 -11.46 40.69 9.11
C PRO A 45 -12.27 39.77 10.03
N TYR A 46 -12.08 38.46 9.90
CA TYR A 46 -12.86 37.42 10.58
C TYR A 46 -12.12 36.80 11.76
N VAL A 47 -10.82 37.03 11.91
CA VAL A 47 -9.98 36.44 12.98
C VAL A 47 -9.46 37.45 14.01
N SER A 48 -9.81 38.74 13.85
CA SER A 48 -9.46 39.80 14.81
C SER A 48 -10.22 39.71 16.13
N GLY A 49 -11.47 39.23 16.11
CA GLY A 49 -12.31 38.99 17.29
C GLY A 49 -12.57 37.49 17.53
N ASP A 50 -13.69 37.17 18.19
CA ASP A 50 -14.08 35.77 18.45
C ASP A 50 -14.20 34.97 17.15
N CYS A 51 -13.40 33.90 17.02
CA CYS A 51 -13.35 33.07 15.84
C CYS A 51 -13.03 31.61 16.13
N LEU A 52 -13.52 30.73 15.24
CA LEU A 52 -13.11 29.33 15.17
C LEU A 52 -12.71 29.02 13.73
N VAL A 53 -11.43 28.69 13.53
CA VAL A 53 -10.85 28.40 12.22
C VAL A 53 -10.71 26.89 12.05
N ALA A 54 -11.49 26.31 11.14
CA ALA A 54 -11.40 24.91 10.75
C ALA A 54 -10.45 24.73 9.57
N ILE A 55 -9.44 23.87 9.73
CA ILE A 55 -8.35 23.69 8.79
C ILE A 55 -8.33 22.23 8.32
N ASP A 56 -8.49 22.00 7.01
CA ASP A 56 -8.28 20.68 6.37
C ASP A 56 -6.78 20.42 6.15
N ALA A 57 -6.05 20.32 7.26
CA ALA A 57 -4.67 19.88 7.27
C ALA A 57 -4.26 19.49 8.69
N PRO A 58 -3.28 18.57 8.83
CA PRO A 58 -2.70 18.26 10.13
C PRO A 58 -2.21 19.50 10.87
N LEU A 59 -2.62 19.66 12.13
CA LEU A 59 -2.05 20.67 13.05
C LEU A 59 -0.93 20.07 13.90
N ILE A 60 -1.06 18.82 14.31
CA ILE A 60 -0.13 18.18 15.23
C ILE A 60 0.27 16.83 14.65
N VAL A 61 1.57 16.69 14.39
CA VAL A 61 2.19 15.48 13.88
C VAL A 61 3.46 15.22 14.69
N LYS A 62 3.51 14.09 15.40
CA LYS A 62 4.62 13.73 16.30
C LYS A 62 5.20 12.35 16.04
N ASN A 63 4.46 11.50 15.35
CA ASN A 63 4.88 10.14 14.99
C ASN A 63 5.91 10.18 13.85
N PRO A 64 7.00 9.39 13.93
CA PRO A 64 8.01 9.34 12.89
C PRO A 64 7.46 8.74 11.58
N THR A 65 6.65 7.69 11.69
CA THR A 65 6.02 6.97 10.57
C THR A 65 4.57 6.58 10.87
N GLY A 66 3.85 6.10 9.87
CA GLY A 66 2.52 5.49 10.02
C GLY A 66 1.40 6.49 10.31
N HIS A 67 0.26 5.98 10.77
CA HIS A 67 -0.93 6.80 11.10
C HIS A 67 -0.86 7.37 12.52
N ARG A 68 -1.29 8.62 12.67
CA ARG A 68 -1.58 9.21 13.98
C ARG A 68 -2.73 8.44 14.67
N PRO A 69 -2.80 8.42 16.02
CA PRO A 69 -3.91 7.80 16.73
C PRO A 69 -5.29 8.27 16.23
N CYS A 70 -5.45 9.59 16.03
CA CYS A 70 -6.67 10.18 15.48
C CYS A 70 -7.05 9.62 14.10
N GLU A 71 -6.10 9.48 13.18
CA GLU A 71 -6.34 8.96 11.84
C GLU A 71 -6.73 7.49 11.88
N ARG A 72 -6.11 6.68 12.75
CA ARG A 72 -6.51 5.26 12.90
C ARG A 72 -7.95 5.13 13.39
N ASP A 73 -8.31 5.93 14.39
CA ASP A 73 -9.65 5.89 14.98
C ASP A 73 -10.71 6.43 14.03
N LEU A 74 -10.41 7.51 13.31
CA LEU A 74 -11.25 8.03 12.24
C LEU A 74 -11.40 7.00 11.11
N ASN A 75 -10.30 6.34 10.69
CA ASN A 75 -10.33 5.34 9.63
C ASN A 75 -11.16 4.12 10.01
N ARG A 76 -11.13 3.68 11.26
CA ARG A 76 -12.00 2.60 11.74
C ARG A 76 -13.47 2.88 11.47
N ASP A 77 -13.89 4.12 11.64
CA ASP A 77 -15.29 4.51 11.50
C ASP A 77 -15.63 4.88 10.05
N PHE A 78 -14.70 5.55 9.35
CA PHE A 78 -14.97 6.21 8.06
C PHE A 78 -14.40 5.52 6.81
N GLN A 79 -13.45 4.58 6.94
CA GLN A 79 -12.83 3.93 5.77
C GLN A 79 -13.86 3.19 4.89
N ARG A 80 -14.92 2.65 5.49
CA ARG A 80 -15.99 1.96 4.76
C ARG A 80 -16.79 2.89 3.83
N PHE A 81 -16.76 4.20 4.06
CA PHE A 81 -17.38 5.21 3.21
C PHE A 81 -16.38 5.78 2.19
N ASP A 82 -15.17 5.22 2.10
CA ASP A 82 -14.01 5.78 1.38
C ASP A 82 -13.54 7.14 1.92
N ALA A 83 -13.94 7.49 3.15
CA ALA A 83 -13.61 8.76 3.81
C ALA A 83 -12.43 8.60 4.80
N GLY A 84 -11.49 7.69 4.53
CA GLY A 84 -10.33 7.48 5.37
C GLY A 84 -9.28 8.59 5.22
N ALA A 85 -8.66 9.00 6.32
CA ALA A 85 -7.51 9.88 6.36
C ALA A 85 -6.23 9.11 5.98
N ARG A 86 -5.34 9.80 5.25
CA ARG A 86 -3.99 9.32 4.93
C ARG A 86 -3.07 9.51 6.13
N PRO A 87 -1.99 8.72 6.23
CA PRO A 87 -1.05 8.87 7.33
C PRO A 87 -0.28 10.18 7.22
N ALA A 88 -0.26 10.97 8.30
CA ALA A 88 0.66 12.09 8.50
C ALA A 88 1.74 11.73 9.53
N PHE A 89 3.00 11.93 9.17
CA PHE A 89 4.16 11.55 10.00
C PHE A 89 5.40 12.38 9.68
N THR A 90 6.30 12.55 10.64
CA THR A 90 7.39 13.55 10.59
C THR A 90 8.55 13.21 9.65
N GLU A 91 8.71 11.94 9.23
CA GLU A 91 9.68 11.59 8.17
C GLU A 91 9.29 12.15 6.80
N ARG A 92 8.02 12.55 6.61
CA ARG A 92 7.61 13.36 5.45
C ARG A 92 7.93 14.84 5.72
N PRO A 93 8.78 15.48 4.89
CA PRO A 93 9.22 16.87 5.11
C PRO A 93 8.07 17.86 5.30
N GLU A 94 6.96 17.70 4.57
CA GLU A 94 5.76 18.54 4.64
C GLU A 94 5.07 18.53 6.02
N PHE A 95 5.31 17.51 6.83
CA PHE A 95 4.66 17.31 8.14
C PHE A 95 5.58 17.49 9.33
N LYS A 96 6.87 17.71 9.08
CA LYS A 96 7.82 18.07 10.15
C LYS A 96 7.43 19.40 10.80
N HIS A 97 6.90 20.32 9.99
CA HIS A 97 6.35 21.61 10.42
C HIS A 97 5.01 21.84 9.73
N PRO A 98 3.91 21.23 10.23
CA PRO A 98 2.63 21.24 9.52
C PRO A 98 2.16 22.67 9.21
N ARG A 99 1.84 22.93 7.93
CA ARG A 99 1.46 24.26 7.43
C ARG A 99 0.29 24.87 8.24
N GLY A 100 -0.72 24.07 8.55
CA GLY A 100 -1.88 24.50 9.35
C GLY A 100 -1.49 25.03 10.72
N ALA A 101 -0.53 24.39 11.41
CA ALA A 101 -0.05 24.85 12.71
C ALA A 101 0.75 26.15 12.63
N ARG A 102 1.51 26.36 11.55
CA ARG A 102 2.22 27.63 11.33
C ARG A 102 1.24 28.78 11.15
N ILE A 103 0.23 28.60 10.29
CA ILE A 103 -0.81 29.61 10.05
C ILE A 103 -1.58 29.90 11.35
N ALA A 104 -2.01 28.87 12.08
CA ALA A 104 -2.67 29.04 13.37
C ALA A 104 -1.82 29.82 14.38
N SER A 105 -0.52 29.50 14.46
CA SER A 105 0.43 30.18 15.34
C SER A 105 0.64 31.64 14.94
N ALA A 106 0.80 31.92 13.64
CA ALA A 106 0.98 33.28 13.11
C ALA A 106 -0.22 34.19 13.41
N LEU A 107 -1.43 33.63 13.44
CA LEU A 107 -2.67 34.33 13.75
C LEU A 107 -2.99 34.39 15.26
N GLY A 108 -2.17 33.74 16.10
CA GLY A 108 -2.36 33.67 17.55
C GLY A 108 -3.62 32.89 17.94
N LEU A 109 -3.92 31.81 17.22
CA LEU A 109 -5.08 30.94 17.46
C LEU A 109 -4.68 29.77 18.37
N ASP A 110 -5.49 29.51 19.38
CA ASP A 110 -5.29 28.35 20.26
C ASP A 110 -5.74 27.06 19.55
N MET A 111 -4.85 26.07 19.51
CA MET A 111 -5.07 24.80 18.80
C MET A 111 -5.58 23.68 19.71
N ASP A 112 -5.74 23.89 21.01
CA ASP A 112 -6.32 22.88 21.90
C ASP A 112 -7.85 22.84 21.72
N PRO A 113 -8.43 21.71 21.27
CA PRO A 113 -9.87 21.61 21.03
C PRO A 113 -10.70 21.69 22.31
N SER A 114 -10.08 21.49 23.48
CA SER A 114 -10.69 21.66 24.80
C SER A 114 -10.55 23.07 25.37
N SER A 115 -9.81 23.95 24.69
CA SER A 115 -9.59 25.32 25.13
C SER A 115 -10.88 26.13 25.21
N LEU A 116 -10.95 26.98 26.24
CA LEU A 116 -11.99 27.99 26.45
C LEU A 116 -11.67 29.32 25.73
N SER A 117 -10.57 29.39 24.97
CA SER A 117 -10.23 30.56 24.17
C SER A 117 -11.34 30.87 23.16
N ASN A 118 -11.65 32.16 22.98
CA ASN A 118 -12.57 32.62 21.95
C ASN A 118 -11.95 32.68 20.55
N ARG A 119 -10.63 32.47 20.43
CA ARG A 119 -9.87 32.48 19.17
C ARG A 119 -9.14 31.17 19.04
N ARG A 120 -9.69 30.26 18.22
CA ARG A 120 -9.22 28.87 18.11
C ARG A 120 -9.01 28.42 16.68
N ALA A 121 -8.11 27.46 16.50
CA ALA A 121 -7.89 26.74 15.25
C ALA A 121 -8.04 25.24 15.49
N ILE A 122 -8.70 24.53 14.59
CA ILE A 122 -9.03 23.12 14.75
C ILE A 122 -8.75 22.35 13.45
N GLU A 123 -8.28 21.11 13.59
CA GLU A 123 -8.10 20.20 12.47
C GLU A 123 -9.45 19.57 12.11
N VAL A 124 -9.87 19.69 10.86
CA VAL A 124 -11.09 19.07 10.33
C VAL A 124 -10.77 18.21 9.12
N TYR A 125 -11.73 17.36 8.71
CA TYR A 125 -11.61 16.59 7.48
C TYR A 125 -12.96 16.56 6.72
N PRO A 126 -13.08 17.27 5.58
CA PRO A 126 -14.35 17.45 4.85
C PRO A 126 -15.00 16.16 4.35
N HIS A 127 -14.20 15.15 3.97
CA HIS A 127 -14.73 13.89 3.44
C HIS A 127 -15.60 13.15 4.47
N PRO A 128 -15.12 12.81 5.69
CA PRO A 128 -15.97 12.29 6.77
C PRO A 128 -17.18 13.17 7.08
N ALA A 129 -16.98 14.49 7.13
CA ALA A 129 -18.06 15.42 7.45
C ALA A 129 -19.19 15.36 6.42
N SER A 130 -18.87 15.34 5.11
CA SER A 130 -19.87 15.23 4.05
C SER A 130 -20.66 13.91 4.10
N VAL A 131 -20.02 12.80 4.51
CA VAL A 131 -20.70 11.51 4.72
C VAL A 131 -21.78 11.61 5.79
N VAL A 132 -21.50 12.29 6.90
CA VAL A 132 -22.46 12.45 8.00
C VAL A 132 -23.53 13.47 7.65
N LEU A 133 -23.12 14.67 7.25
CA LEU A 133 -24.02 15.80 7.01
C LEU A 133 -25.04 15.52 5.90
N PHE A 134 -24.63 14.79 4.86
CA PHE A 134 -25.47 14.52 3.69
C PHE A 134 -25.92 13.05 3.61
N GLY A 135 -25.63 12.25 4.64
CA GLY A 135 -26.06 10.86 4.70
C GLY A 135 -25.52 9.97 3.58
N LEU A 136 -24.33 10.25 3.05
CA LEU A 136 -23.75 9.52 1.92
C LEU A 136 -23.33 8.09 2.28
N ASP A 137 -23.48 7.17 1.34
CA ASP A 137 -22.97 5.79 1.49
C ASP A 137 -21.47 5.69 1.16
N LYS A 138 -20.96 6.61 0.33
CA LYS A 138 -19.56 6.77 -0.07
C LYS A 138 -19.25 8.25 -0.33
N THR A 139 -17.98 8.65 -0.21
CA THR A 139 -17.52 10.00 -0.59
C THR A 139 -17.86 10.33 -2.05
N LEU A 140 -18.21 11.57 -2.33
CA LEU A 140 -18.33 12.11 -3.69
C LEU A 140 -16.95 12.18 -4.35
N LYS A 141 -16.80 11.68 -5.58
CA LYS A 141 -15.49 11.57 -6.27
C LYS A 141 -15.22 12.78 -7.16
N TYR A 142 -15.13 13.97 -6.55
CA TYR A 142 -14.90 15.22 -7.29
C TYR A 142 -13.42 15.58 -7.50
N LYS A 143 -12.52 15.14 -6.61
CA LYS A 143 -11.06 15.39 -6.74
C LYS A 143 -10.30 14.41 -7.66
N ARG A 144 -10.94 13.32 -8.14
CA ARG A 144 -10.28 12.25 -8.93
C ARG A 144 -11.22 11.60 -9.93
N GLY A 145 -10.68 11.17 -11.06
CA GLY A 145 -11.40 10.43 -12.10
C GLY A 145 -11.59 11.25 -13.39
N ALA A 146 -12.48 10.76 -14.26
CA ALA A 146 -12.79 11.43 -15.52
C ALA A 146 -13.43 12.80 -15.28
N PHE A 147 -13.12 13.78 -16.14
CA PHE A 147 -13.58 15.16 -16.02
C PHE A 147 -15.10 15.28 -15.78
N GLY A 148 -15.91 14.59 -16.59
CA GLY A 148 -17.37 14.66 -16.47
C GLY A 148 -17.91 14.08 -15.17
N ASP A 149 -17.25 13.06 -14.61
CA ASP A 149 -17.61 12.51 -13.30
C ASP A 149 -17.24 13.47 -12.18
N ARG A 150 -16.03 14.03 -12.23
CA ARG A 150 -15.56 15.03 -11.27
C ARG A 150 -16.48 16.24 -11.22
N GLN A 151 -16.82 16.82 -12.38
CA GLN A 151 -17.71 17.98 -12.48
C GLN A 151 -19.09 17.67 -11.90
N ARG A 152 -19.67 16.52 -12.25
CA ARG A 152 -20.99 16.11 -11.76
C ARG A 152 -21.00 15.92 -10.24
N GLU A 153 -20.00 15.24 -9.68
CA GLU A 153 -19.92 15.02 -8.23
C GLU A 153 -19.60 16.32 -7.46
N LEU A 154 -18.83 17.26 -8.03
CA LEU A 154 -18.60 18.58 -7.43
C LEU A 154 -19.88 19.40 -7.38
N LEU A 155 -20.64 19.45 -8.48
CA LEU A 155 -21.95 20.12 -8.50
C LEU A 155 -22.94 19.47 -7.54
N ARG A 156 -22.88 18.14 -7.38
CA ARG A 156 -23.68 17.43 -6.38
C ARG A 156 -23.31 17.82 -4.96
N LEU A 157 -22.02 17.97 -4.65
CA LEU A 157 -21.56 18.50 -3.35
C LEU A 157 -22.09 19.92 -3.11
N MET A 158 -22.00 20.80 -4.11
CA MET A 158 -22.52 22.16 -4.00
C MET A 158 -24.03 22.19 -3.74
N THR A 159 -24.80 21.34 -4.43
CA THR A 159 -26.25 21.20 -4.17
C THR A 159 -26.51 20.77 -2.72
N PHE A 160 -25.77 19.79 -2.18
CA PHE A 160 -25.91 19.40 -0.77
C PHE A 160 -25.57 20.54 0.20
N ILE A 161 -24.53 21.33 -0.10
CA ILE A 161 -24.15 22.51 0.71
C ILE A 161 -25.27 23.57 0.68
N GLU A 162 -25.93 23.74 -0.46
CA GLU A 162 -27.04 24.68 -0.61
C GLU A 162 -28.31 24.25 0.14
N GLU A 163 -28.56 22.93 0.24
CA GLU A 163 -29.66 22.35 1.02
C GLU A 163 -29.51 22.62 2.53
N LEU A 164 -28.30 22.97 3.00
CA LEU A 164 -28.07 23.37 4.39
C LEU A 164 -28.78 24.68 4.78
N ASP A 165 -29.40 25.45 3.87
CA ASP A 165 -30.28 26.59 4.25
C ASP A 165 -31.48 26.09 5.08
N GLY A 166 -31.89 24.82 4.89
CA GLY A 166 -32.92 24.14 5.68
C GLY A 166 -32.42 23.38 6.91
N ALA A 167 -31.10 23.29 7.14
CA ALA A 167 -30.51 22.49 8.21
C ALA A 167 -30.38 23.27 9.53
N THR A 168 -29.98 22.57 10.60
CA THR A 168 -29.63 23.17 11.90
C THR A 168 -28.21 22.73 12.30
N PRO A 169 -27.24 23.64 12.40
CA PRO A 169 -27.32 25.07 12.08
C PRO A 169 -27.49 25.30 10.57
N ARG A 170 -28.18 26.39 10.22
CA ARG A 170 -28.44 26.76 8.81
C ARG A 170 -27.18 27.31 8.14
N LEU A 171 -27.04 27.10 6.83
CA LEU A 171 -26.03 27.74 5.98
C LEU A 171 -26.68 28.31 4.72
N ARG A 172 -26.55 29.62 4.51
CA ARG A 172 -27.20 30.34 3.41
C ARG A 172 -26.27 30.52 2.21
N ALA A 173 -25.70 29.44 1.69
CA ALA A 173 -24.72 29.49 0.61
C ALA A 173 -25.25 30.24 -0.63
N ASN A 174 -26.46 29.90 -1.08
CA ASN A 174 -27.12 30.51 -2.25
C ASN A 174 -27.48 32.00 -2.11
N ARG A 175 -27.27 32.62 -0.95
CA ARG A 175 -27.47 34.07 -0.75
C ARG A 175 -26.20 34.89 -0.93
N ASN A 176 -25.07 34.22 -1.17
CA ASN A 176 -23.80 34.86 -1.43
C ASN A 176 -23.51 34.87 -2.94
N VAL A 177 -23.20 36.05 -3.48
CA VAL A 177 -22.98 36.22 -4.93
C VAL A 177 -21.76 35.43 -5.40
N SER A 178 -20.66 35.43 -4.64
CA SER A 178 -19.43 34.71 -4.98
C SER A 178 -19.65 33.18 -5.02
N TRP A 179 -20.50 32.63 -4.16
CA TRP A 179 -20.91 31.22 -4.22
C TRP A 179 -21.68 30.90 -5.51
N VAL A 180 -22.66 31.75 -5.86
CA VAL A 180 -23.46 31.57 -7.08
C VAL A 180 -22.58 31.70 -8.34
N GLU A 181 -21.60 32.60 -8.33
CA GLU A 181 -20.62 32.72 -9.42
C GLU A 181 -19.68 31.52 -9.51
N LEU A 182 -19.20 31.02 -8.35
CA LEU A 182 -18.38 29.80 -8.27
C LEU A 182 -19.12 28.61 -8.89
N ARG A 183 -20.40 28.42 -8.54
CA ARG A 183 -21.24 27.37 -9.12
C ARG A 183 -21.32 27.48 -10.64
N LYS A 184 -21.60 28.67 -11.16
CA LYS A 184 -21.68 28.91 -12.61
C LYS A 184 -20.37 28.64 -13.33
N ARG A 185 -19.21 28.94 -12.72
CA ARG A 185 -17.90 28.62 -13.28
C ARG A 185 -17.68 27.11 -13.38
N ILE A 186 -18.06 26.36 -12.34
CA ILE A 186 -17.99 24.90 -12.32
C ILE A 186 -18.94 24.29 -13.37
N GLU A 187 -20.17 24.79 -13.49
CA GLU A 187 -21.13 24.35 -14.52
C GLU A 187 -20.61 24.61 -15.95
N ALA A 188 -19.94 25.76 -16.16
CA ALA A 188 -19.37 26.14 -17.45
C ALA A 188 -17.96 25.55 -17.72
N ALA A 189 -17.40 24.78 -16.77
CA ALA A 189 -16.08 24.20 -16.93
C ALA A 189 -16.05 23.21 -18.10
N THR A 190 -14.93 23.20 -18.82
CA THR A 190 -14.69 22.31 -19.99
C THR A 190 -13.37 21.54 -19.88
N ARG A 191 -12.54 21.84 -18.88
CA ARG A 191 -11.20 21.24 -18.70
C ARG A 191 -10.91 20.95 -17.22
N PRO A 192 -10.16 19.88 -16.90
CA PRO A 192 -9.83 19.51 -15.51
C PRO A 192 -9.23 20.64 -14.67
N GLY A 193 -8.28 21.40 -15.23
CA GLY A 193 -7.62 22.49 -14.50
C GLY A 193 -8.52 23.67 -14.10
N GLN A 194 -9.77 23.74 -14.59
CA GLN A 194 -10.76 24.69 -14.10
C GLN A 194 -11.43 24.17 -12.82
N LEU A 195 -11.71 22.86 -12.76
CA LEU A 195 -12.23 22.21 -11.56
C LEU A 195 -11.19 22.22 -10.43
N ASP A 196 -9.92 21.94 -10.76
CA ASP A 196 -8.83 21.97 -9.79
C ASP A 196 -8.70 23.34 -9.09
N ARG A 197 -9.11 24.44 -9.74
CA ARG A 197 -9.09 25.79 -9.15
C ARG A 197 -10.35 26.12 -8.34
N ASP A 198 -11.48 25.52 -8.68
CA ASP A 198 -12.77 25.88 -8.10
C ASP A 198 -13.23 24.84 -7.04
N GLU A 199 -12.52 23.71 -6.86
CA GLU A 199 -12.84 22.72 -5.82
C GLU A 199 -12.46 23.15 -4.39
N ASP A 200 -11.27 23.76 -4.20
CA ASP A 200 -10.82 24.14 -2.84
C ASP A 200 -11.76 25.13 -2.13
N PRO A 201 -12.32 26.18 -2.79
CA PRO A 201 -13.27 27.08 -2.14
C PRO A 201 -14.57 26.39 -1.68
N VAL A 202 -14.98 25.31 -2.36
CA VAL A 202 -16.14 24.51 -1.97
C VAL A 202 -15.86 23.76 -0.67
N ASP A 203 -14.70 23.12 -0.58
CA ASP A 203 -14.28 22.40 0.62
C ASP A 203 -13.97 23.34 1.78
N ALA A 204 -13.42 24.51 1.52
CA ALA A 204 -13.21 25.55 2.53
C ALA A 204 -14.54 26.00 3.14
N LEU A 205 -15.60 26.17 2.33
CA LEU A 205 -16.92 26.48 2.88
C LEU A 205 -17.47 25.34 3.75
N LEU A 206 -17.25 24.08 3.36
CA LEU A 206 -17.60 22.93 4.18
C LEU A 206 -16.80 22.90 5.49
N CYS A 207 -15.50 23.22 5.47
CA CYS A 207 -14.68 23.37 6.68
C CYS A 207 -15.26 24.43 7.62
N ALA A 208 -15.58 25.61 7.10
CA ALA A 208 -16.20 26.69 7.88
C ALA A 208 -17.51 26.21 8.52
N TYR A 209 -18.31 25.46 7.75
CA TYR A 209 -19.56 24.89 8.26
C TYR A 209 -19.34 23.83 9.34
N ILE A 210 -18.29 23.01 9.30
CA ILE A 210 -17.95 22.08 10.39
C ILE A 210 -17.69 22.84 11.70
N ALA A 211 -16.99 23.97 11.64
CA ALA A 211 -16.77 24.82 12.81
C ALA A 211 -18.09 25.42 13.35
N LEU A 212 -18.97 25.92 12.49
CA LEU A 212 -20.31 26.39 12.88
C LEU A 212 -21.17 25.25 13.46
N TYR A 213 -21.11 24.07 12.85
CA TYR A 213 -21.80 22.86 13.29
C TYR A 213 -21.36 22.47 14.70
N TRP A 214 -20.05 22.40 14.96
CA TRP A 214 -19.52 22.11 16.28
C TRP A 214 -19.95 23.14 17.32
N TYR A 215 -19.90 24.43 16.98
CA TYR A 215 -20.31 25.49 17.91
C TYR A 215 -21.79 25.38 18.34
N HIS A 216 -22.69 25.05 17.42
CA HIS A 216 -24.12 24.91 17.72
C HIS A 216 -24.52 23.55 18.25
N ARG A 217 -23.76 22.49 17.94
CA ARG A 217 -24.08 21.08 18.26
C ARG A 217 -22.85 20.34 18.78
N PRO A 218 -22.26 20.74 19.91
CA PRO A 218 -21.05 20.13 20.43
C PRO A 218 -21.18 18.65 20.78
N GLU A 219 -22.38 18.20 21.11
CA GLU A 219 -22.72 16.80 21.37
C GLU A 219 -22.76 15.92 20.11
N ASP A 220 -22.91 16.52 18.93
CA ASP A 220 -23.02 15.81 17.65
C ASP A 220 -21.71 15.82 16.87
N VAL A 221 -20.59 16.07 17.55
CA VAL A 221 -19.25 16.07 16.97
C VAL A 221 -18.35 15.08 17.72
N THR A 222 -17.56 14.34 16.96
CA THR A 222 -16.50 13.49 17.50
C THR A 222 -15.15 14.16 17.28
N ILE A 223 -14.36 14.24 18.34
CA ILE A 223 -12.94 14.56 18.27
C ILE A 223 -12.19 13.22 18.31
N TYR A 224 -11.58 12.84 17.20
CA TYR A 224 -10.71 11.67 17.14
C TYR A 224 -9.31 12.06 17.62
N GLY A 225 -8.75 11.34 18.60
CA GLY A 225 -7.43 11.65 19.19
C GLY A 225 -7.47 12.77 20.23
N ASP A 226 -6.32 13.42 20.45
CA ASP A 226 -6.13 14.43 21.49
C ASP A 226 -5.09 15.49 21.09
N TYR A 227 -5.02 16.59 21.83
CA TYR A 227 -4.05 17.66 21.56
C TYR A 227 -2.58 17.21 21.67
N ALA A 228 -2.29 16.20 22.51
CA ALA A 228 -0.93 15.75 22.71
C ALA A 228 -0.40 14.94 21.52
N SER A 229 -1.23 14.15 20.85
CA SER A 229 -0.84 13.24 19.76
C SER A 229 -1.38 13.63 18.38
N GLY A 230 -2.26 14.63 18.34
CA GLY A 230 -2.98 15.09 17.16
C GLY A 230 -4.43 14.61 17.15
N TYR A 231 -5.30 15.42 16.56
CA TYR A 231 -6.73 15.19 16.57
C TYR A 231 -7.41 15.58 15.26
N ILE A 232 -8.59 15.04 14.99
CA ILE A 232 -9.44 15.46 13.87
C ILE A 232 -10.87 15.63 14.38
N VAL A 233 -11.49 16.75 14.02
CA VAL A 233 -12.87 17.08 14.38
C VAL A 233 -13.79 16.86 13.19
N THR A 234 -14.86 16.09 13.39
CA THR A 234 -15.89 15.85 12.37
C THR A 234 -17.25 15.59 13.03
N PRO A 235 -18.38 15.91 12.38
CA PRO A 235 -19.69 15.46 12.83
C PRO A 235 -19.71 13.96 13.15
N SER A 236 -20.39 13.60 14.24
CA SER A 236 -20.47 12.25 14.77
C SER A 236 -21.22 11.34 13.80
N LEU A 237 -20.59 10.22 13.44
CA LEU A 237 -21.25 9.20 12.64
C LEU A 237 -22.45 8.61 13.43
N PRO A 238 -23.68 8.62 12.90
CA PRO A 238 -24.85 8.15 13.64
C PRO A 238 -24.68 6.71 14.11
N ALA A 239 -25.18 6.34 15.29
CA ALA A 239 -24.95 5.01 15.86
C ALA A 239 -25.41 3.85 14.97
N SER A 240 -26.48 4.03 14.19
CA SER A 240 -26.97 3.06 13.19
C SER A 240 -25.98 2.84 12.04
N ARG A 241 -25.13 3.84 11.79
CA ARG A 241 -24.09 3.91 10.78
C ARG A 241 -22.69 3.88 11.38
N LEU A 242 -22.50 3.63 12.67
CA LEU A 242 -21.21 3.16 13.13
C LEU A 242 -21.02 1.74 12.57
N PRO A 243 -19.78 1.28 12.37
CA PRO A 243 -19.55 -0.16 12.35
C PRO A 243 -20.29 -0.71 13.57
N ARG A 244 -21.23 -1.66 13.36
CA ARG A 244 -21.77 -2.40 14.52
C ARG A 244 -20.55 -2.78 15.34
N PRO A 245 -20.54 -2.57 16.66
CA PRO A 245 -19.55 -3.21 17.46
C PRO A 245 -19.58 -4.66 16.98
N ARG A 246 -18.46 -5.13 16.40
CA ARG A 246 -18.17 -6.56 16.59
C ARG A 246 -18.48 -6.79 18.06
N PRO A 247 -19.34 -7.76 18.40
CA PRO A 247 -19.79 -7.95 19.78
C PRO A 247 -18.60 -7.64 20.64
N ALA A 248 -18.72 -6.57 21.46
CA ALA A 248 -17.62 -6.16 22.31
C ALA A 248 -17.05 -7.44 22.87
N PRO A 249 -15.72 -7.67 22.85
CA PRO A 249 -15.19 -8.85 23.52
C PRO A 249 -15.88 -8.84 24.88
N LEU A 250 -16.66 -9.90 25.12
CA LEU A 250 -17.44 -10.05 26.34
C LEU A 250 -16.54 -9.54 27.46
N ARG A 251 -16.99 -8.50 28.18
CA ARG A 251 -16.32 -7.91 29.33
C ARG A 251 -15.37 -8.94 29.92
N GLU A 252 -14.08 -8.66 29.80
CA GLU A 252 -12.95 -9.47 30.24
C GLU A 252 -13.38 -10.67 31.11
N ALA A 253 -13.63 -11.80 30.45
CA ALA A 253 -12.90 -12.97 30.91
C ALA A 253 -11.43 -12.58 30.69
N ALA A 254 -10.59 -12.70 31.72
CA ALA A 254 -9.16 -12.47 31.61
C ALA A 254 -8.66 -12.98 30.23
N PRO A 255 -7.80 -12.23 29.51
CA PRO A 255 -7.33 -12.65 28.20
C PRO A 255 -6.99 -14.13 28.29
N SER A 256 -7.59 -14.96 27.42
CA SER A 256 -7.29 -16.39 27.46
C SER A 256 -5.78 -16.53 27.49
N THR A 257 -5.26 -17.43 28.31
CA THR A 257 -3.81 -17.51 28.59
C THR A 257 -2.98 -17.43 27.29
N ALA A 258 -3.49 -18.03 26.21
CA ALA A 258 -2.96 -17.97 24.86
C ALA A 258 -2.85 -16.56 24.22
N VAL A 259 -3.83 -15.67 24.39
CA VAL A 259 -3.79 -14.30 23.83
C VAL A 259 -2.78 -13.43 24.57
N ALA A 260 -2.73 -13.52 25.90
CA ALA A 260 -1.74 -12.80 26.70
C ALA A 260 -0.32 -13.28 26.38
N GLU A 261 -0.15 -14.59 26.25
CA GLU A 261 1.13 -15.21 25.87
C GLU A 261 1.53 -14.87 24.43
N TYR A 262 0.60 -14.82 23.48
CA TYR A 262 0.87 -14.34 22.12
C TYR A 262 1.34 -12.89 22.11
N ALA A 263 0.68 -12.00 22.87
CA ALA A 263 1.08 -10.61 22.98
C ALA A 263 2.50 -10.46 23.54
N ALA A 264 2.87 -11.28 24.53
CA ALA A 264 4.21 -11.31 25.11
C ALA A 264 5.28 -11.79 24.12
N ARG A 265 4.98 -12.80 23.29
CA ARG A 265 5.89 -13.35 22.27
C ARG A 265 5.96 -12.51 20.99
N ARG A 266 5.06 -11.54 20.81
CA ARG A 266 4.94 -10.80 19.54
C ARG A 266 6.23 -10.06 19.13
N PRO A 267 7.00 -9.41 20.02
CA PRO A 267 8.27 -8.80 19.63
C PRO A 267 9.24 -9.80 18.97
N ASP A 268 9.35 -11.01 19.50
CA ASP A 268 10.22 -12.06 18.95
C ASP A 268 9.69 -12.56 17.59
N LEU A 269 8.36 -12.69 17.45
CA LEU A 269 7.72 -13.00 16.17
C LEU A 269 7.96 -11.91 15.11
N VAL A 270 8.08 -10.64 15.50
CA VAL A 270 8.44 -9.54 14.58
C VAL A 270 9.86 -9.70 14.08
N ALA A 271 10.82 -9.98 14.98
CA ALA A 271 12.20 -10.24 14.60
C ALA A 271 12.31 -11.46 13.67
N ALA A 272 11.64 -12.57 14.00
CA ALA A 272 11.57 -13.76 13.15
C ALA A 272 10.97 -13.43 11.77
N THR A 273 9.92 -12.59 11.71
CA THR A 273 9.31 -12.16 10.44
C THR A 273 10.32 -11.43 9.55
N GLU A 274 11.14 -10.55 10.12
CA GLU A 274 12.19 -9.84 9.39
C GLU A 274 13.31 -10.77 8.94
N GLN A 275 13.69 -11.76 9.75
CA GLN A 275 14.68 -12.78 9.39
C GLN A 275 14.20 -13.65 8.24
N TYR A 276 12.95 -14.14 8.30
CA TYR A 276 12.34 -14.88 7.20
C TYR A 276 12.25 -14.06 5.92
N LEU A 277 11.90 -12.77 6.02
CA LEU A 277 11.86 -11.88 4.85
C LEU A 277 13.24 -11.80 4.19
N LYS A 278 14.30 -11.56 4.98
CA LYS A 278 15.68 -11.50 4.48
C LYS A 278 16.10 -12.82 3.85
N LEU A 279 15.89 -13.95 4.54
CA LEU A 279 16.26 -15.28 4.06
C LEU A 279 15.56 -15.61 2.74
N VAL A 280 14.24 -15.46 2.68
CA VAL A 280 13.46 -15.78 1.48
C VAL A 280 13.86 -14.87 0.32
N THR A 281 14.03 -13.56 0.55
CA THR A 281 14.54 -12.65 -0.49
C THR A 281 15.92 -13.09 -1.00
N SER A 282 16.86 -13.39 -0.11
CA SER A 282 18.19 -13.89 -0.50
C SER A 282 18.10 -15.18 -1.33
N LEU A 283 17.33 -16.18 -0.89
CA LEU A 283 17.18 -17.44 -1.61
C LEU A 283 16.62 -17.25 -3.03
N LEU A 284 15.57 -16.44 -3.18
CA LEU A 284 14.98 -16.18 -4.50
C LEU A 284 15.91 -15.38 -5.41
N ASP A 285 16.58 -14.36 -4.87
CA ASP A 285 17.54 -13.56 -5.62
C ASP A 285 18.74 -14.41 -6.06
N GLU A 286 19.24 -15.29 -5.18
CA GLU A 286 20.33 -16.23 -5.47
C GLU A 286 19.96 -17.26 -6.54
N ALA A 287 18.74 -17.78 -6.49
CA ALA A 287 18.23 -18.70 -7.52
C ALA A 287 17.94 -17.97 -8.85
N GLY A 288 17.95 -16.63 -8.85
CA GLY A 288 17.61 -15.82 -10.01
C GLY A 288 16.12 -15.92 -10.40
N ILE A 289 15.25 -16.29 -9.46
CA ILE A 289 13.82 -16.44 -9.70
C ILE A 289 13.20 -15.06 -9.87
N ASN A 290 12.48 -14.87 -10.97
CA ASN A 290 11.77 -13.62 -11.20
C ASN A 290 10.48 -13.54 -10.37
N TYR A 291 10.42 -12.56 -9.48
CA TYR A 291 9.23 -12.24 -8.70
C TYR A 291 8.86 -10.76 -8.86
N LEU A 292 7.59 -10.40 -8.65
CA LEU A 292 7.11 -9.03 -8.60
C LEU A 292 7.43 -8.39 -7.24
N SER A 293 7.10 -9.06 -6.15
CA SER A 293 7.31 -8.54 -4.79
C SER A 293 7.33 -9.64 -3.74
N ILE A 294 8.14 -9.45 -2.69
CA ILE A 294 8.08 -10.25 -1.45
C ILE A 294 7.67 -9.31 -0.33
N THR A 295 6.65 -9.68 0.44
CA THR A 295 6.19 -8.91 1.60
C THR A 295 6.03 -9.82 2.81
N ALA A 296 6.29 -9.30 4.00
CA ALA A 296 6.14 -10.03 5.24
C ALA A 296 5.28 -9.24 6.23
N ARG A 297 4.54 -9.97 7.07
CA ARG A 297 3.73 -9.39 8.15
C ARG A 297 3.69 -10.33 9.35
N THR A 298 3.82 -9.73 10.54
CA THR A 298 3.50 -10.40 11.79
C THR A 298 2.05 -10.14 12.15
N LYS A 299 1.30 -11.19 12.48
CA LYS A 299 -0.12 -11.06 12.82
C LYS A 299 -0.32 -10.07 14.00
N SER A 300 -1.41 -9.31 13.97
CA SER A 300 -1.76 -8.43 15.10
C SER A 300 -2.37 -9.24 16.24
N VAL A 301 -2.23 -8.75 17.48
CA VAL A 301 -2.83 -9.39 18.67
C VAL A 301 -4.35 -9.52 18.49
N ASP A 302 -5.01 -8.48 17.96
CA ASP A 302 -6.45 -8.52 17.69
C ASP A 302 -6.82 -9.60 16.67
N SER A 303 -6.03 -9.73 15.59
CA SER A 303 -6.27 -10.75 14.56
C SER A 303 -6.02 -12.16 15.08
N PHE A 304 -5.05 -12.33 15.99
CA PHE A 304 -4.82 -13.59 16.68
C PHE A 304 -6.00 -13.93 17.59
N ALA A 305 -6.40 -13.00 18.46
CA ALA A 305 -7.53 -13.18 19.38
C ALA A 305 -8.82 -13.53 18.64
N MET A 306 -9.09 -12.91 17.48
CA MET A 306 -10.25 -13.24 16.64
C MET A 306 -10.21 -14.67 16.08
N LYS A 307 -9.03 -15.19 15.73
CA LYS A 307 -8.88 -16.58 15.30
C LYS A 307 -8.97 -17.54 16.47
N ALA A 308 -8.24 -17.27 17.56
CA ALA A 308 -8.19 -18.08 18.76
C ALA A 308 -9.57 -18.29 19.39
N ASN A 309 -10.43 -17.26 19.36
CA ASN A 309 -11.78 -17.32 19.91
C ASN A 309 -12.84 -17.76 18.90
N ARG A 310 -12.46 -18.16 17.67
CA ARG A 310 -13.39 -18.61 16.66
C ARG A 310 -13.99 -19.96 17.07
N ARG A 311 -15.30 -20.11 16.86
CA ARG A 311 -16.04 -21.36 17.14
C ARG A 311 -16.60 -21.95 15.85
N ALA A 312 -16.64 -23.27 15.79
CA ALA A 312 -17.32 -24.01 14.72
C ALA A 312 -18.85 -23.86 14.83
N ALA A 313 -19.58 -24.32 13.81
CA ALA A 313 -21.04 -24.20 13.75
C ALA A 313 -21.76 -24.97 14.88
N ASP A 314 -21.11 -25.95 15.48
CA ASP A 314 -21.57 -26.73 16.63
C ASP A 314 -21.20 -26.08 17.99
N GLY A 315 -20.57 -24.89 17.97
CA GLY A 315 -20.18 -24.15 19.17
C GLY A 315 -18.84 -24.58 19.79
N THR A 316 -18.15 -25.58 19.24
CA THR A 316 -16.82 -25.99 19.73
C THR A 316 -15.75 -24.95 19.34
N PRO A 317 -14.68 -24.76 20.14
CA PRO A 317 -13.55 -23.93 19.74
C PRO A 317 -12.92 -24.48 18.45
N MET A 318 -12.66 -23.61 17.48
CA MET A 318 -12.02 -24.01 16.22
C MET A 318 -10.56 -24.42 16.42
N TYR A 319 -9.92 -23.90 17.47
CA TYR A 319 -8.55 -24.22 17.84
C TYR A 319 -8.50 -24.61 19.31
N THR A 320 -7.89 -25.76 19.61
CA THR A 320 -7.72 -26.24 20.99
C THR A 320 -6.47 -25.68 21.65
N ASP A 321 -5.39 -25.54 20.88
CA ASP A 321 -4.18 -24.80 21.21
C ASP A 321 -3.90 -23.71 20.15
N PRO A 322 -4.45 -22.50 20.32
CA PRO A 322 -4.30 -21.43 19.34
C PRO A 322 -2.85 -20.99 19.10
N LEU A 323 -1.94 -21.17 20.05
CA LEU A 323 -0.54 -20.74 19.91
C LEU A 323 0.25 -21.65 18.96
N VAL A 324 -0.20 -22.89 18.78
CA VAL A 324 0.42 -23.88 17.89
C VAL A 324 -0.39 -24.02 16.60
N GLU A 325 -1.71 -24.10 16.70
CA GLU A 325 -2.59 -24.40 15.55
C GLU A 325 -2.81 -23.19 14.62
N ILE A 326 -2.64 -21.96 15.11
CA ILE A 326 -2.66 -20.77 14.25
C ILE A 326 -1.27 -20.60 13.65
N THR A 327 -1.09 -21.13 12.45
CA THR A 327 0.21 -21.19 11.77
C THR A 327 0.60 -19.90 11.04
N ASP A 328 -0.34 -18.97 10.84
CA ASP A 328 -0.10 -17.68 10.17
C ASP A 328 0.23 -16.54 11.14
N GLN A 329 1.04 -16.84 12.17
CA GLN A 329 1.59 -15.85 13.11
C GLN A 329 2.72 -15.04 12.46
N VAL A 330 3.64 -15.73 11.77
CA VAL A 330 4.62 -15.18 10.83
C VAL A 330 4.11 -15.47 9.42
N GLY A 331 3.84 -14.43 8.64
CA GLY A 331 3.26 -14.57 7.30
C GLY A 331 4.10 -13.86 6.24
N LEU A 332 4.47 -14.59 5.19
CA LEU A 332 5.12 -14.03 4.01
C LEU A 332 4.25 -14.22 2.78
N ARG A 333 4.44 -13.35 1.80
CA ARG A 333 3.77 -13.40 0.51
C ARG A 333 4.78 -13.12 -0.59
N VAL A 334 4.95 -14.10 -1.46
CA VAL A 334 5.77 -14.02 -2.67
C VAL A 334 4.83 -13.92 -3.87
N ILE A 335 4.93 -12.81 -4.59
CA ILE A 335 4.18 -12.59 -5.82
C ILE A 335 5.10 -12.77 -7.01
N THR A 336 4.82 -13.72 -7.88
CA THR A 336 5.52 -13.98 -9.14
C THR A 336 4.75 -13.44 -10.34
N TYR A 337 5.34 -13.45 -11.52
CA TYR A 337 4.64 -13.06 -12.75
C TYR A 337 3.86 -14.22 -13.34
N LEU A 338 4.48 -15.40 -13.39
CA LEU A 338 3.94 -16.56 -14.07
C LEU A 338 3.77 -17.74 -13.12
N ARG A 339 2.92 -18.68 -13.52
CA ARG A 339 2.56 -19.83 -12.71
C ARG A 339 3.73 -20.79 -12.48
N GLU A 340 4.57 -21.00 -13.49
CA GLU A 340 5.76 -21.85 -13.35
C GLU A 340 6.74 -21.31 -12.29
N ASP A 341 6.80 -19.99 -12.14
CA ASP A 341 7.63 -19.36 -11.12
C ASP A 341 7.06 -19.64 -9.70
N VAL A 342 5.73 -19.86 -9.55
CA VAL A 342 5.12 -20.26 -8.26
C VAL A 342 5.66 -21.62 -7.83
N ASP A 343 5.73 -22.56 -8.76
CA ASP A 343 6.25 -23.91 -8.49
C ASP A 343 7.76 -23.89 -8.24
N ALA A 344 8.51 -23.09 -9.00
CA ALA A 344 9.95 -22.89 -8.78
C ALA A 344 10.24 -22.35 -7.37
N VAL A 345 9.48 -21.34 -6.91
CA VAL A 345 9.61 -20.80 -5.54
C VAL A 345 9.24 -21.85 -4.50
N ALA A 346 8.10 -22.53 -4.66
CA ALA A 346 7.63 -23.51 -3.69
C ALA A 346 8.66 -24.62 -3.47
N ASN A 347 9.24 -25.11 -4.56
CA ASN A 347 10.23 -26.17 -4.53
C ASN A 347 11.56 -25.71 -3.93
N LEU A 348 12.08 -24.54 -4.35
CA LEU A 348 13.30 -23.95 -3.78
C LEU A 348 13.18 -23.83 -2.25
N LEU A 349 12.07 -23.28 -1.78
CA LEU A 349 11.85 -23.11 -0.34
C LEU A 349 11.72 -24.46 0.39
N ALA A 350 11.12 -25.48 -0.23
CA ALA A 350 11.02 -26.82 0.35
C ALA A 350 12.33 -27.59 0.40
N GLU A 351 13.32 -27.20 -0.39
CA GLU A 351 14.65 -27.79 -0.38
C GLU A 351 15.57 -27.12 0.65
N GLU A 352 15.44 -25.80 0.82
CA GLU A 352 16.27 -24.99 1.73
C GLU A 352 15.69 -24.90 3.15
N MET A 353 14.38 -25.10 3.29
CA MET A 353 13.65 -24.95 4.55
C MET A 353 12.82 -26.21 4.81
N ARG A 354 12.62 -26.54 6.09
CA ARG A 354 11.83 -27.71 6.47
C ARG A 354 10.35 -27.45 6.17
N LEU A 355 9.83 -28.04 5.09
CA LEU A 355 8.40 -28.02 4.76
C LEU A 355 7.60 -28.79 5.82
N LEU A 356 6.64 -28.11 6.45
CA LEU A 356 5.74 -28.63 7.47
C LEU A 356 4.34 -28.94 6.91
N ASP A 357 3.88 -28.12 5.96
CA ASP A 357 2.57 -28.28 5.31
C ASP A 357 2.57 -27.62 3.92
N ASP A 358 1.84 -28.19 2.95
CA ASP A 358 1.66 -27.67 1.60
C ASP A 358 0.20 -27.76 1.18
N GLN A 359 -0.44 -26.60 1.07
CA GLN A 359 -1.84 -26.48 0.73
C GLN A 359 -2.03 -25.70 -0.58
N ASP A 360 -2.50 -26.40 -1.61
CA ASP A 360 -3.06 -25.75 -2.79
C ASP A 360 -4.53 -25.37 -2.54
N MET A 361 -4.75 -24.07 -2.30
CA MET A 361 -6.08 -23.54 -2.01
C MET A 361 -7.03 -23.63 -3.21
N GLY A 362 -6.53 -23.68 -4.45
CA GLY A 362 -7.37 -23.87 -5.64
C GLY A 362 -8.02 -25.25 -5.62
N LEU A 363 -7.21 -26.29 -5.36
CA LEU A 363 -7.70 -27.66 -5.22
C LEU A 363 -8.64 -27.84 -4.03
N GLN A 364 -8.35 -27.19 -2.89
CA GLN A 364 -9.25 -27.25 -1.72
C GLN A 364 -10.60 -26.57 -1.98
N THR A 365 -10.58 -25.41 -2.63
CA THR A 365 -11.82 -24.69 -2.95
C THR A 365 -12.67 -25.49 -3.94
N ALA A 366 -12.03 -26.08 -4.97
CA ALA A 366 -12.67 -26.98 -5.93
C ALA A 366 -13.34 -28.19 -5.25
N ARG A 367 -12.67 -28.81 -4.26
CA ARG A 367 -13.22 -29.93 -3.47
C ARG A 367 -14.44 -29.52 -2.62
N GLN A 368 -14.58 -28.25 -2.29
CA GLN A 368 -15.73 -27.69 -1.56
C GLN A 368 -16.87 -27.23 -2.49
N GLY A 369 -16.81 -27.56 -3.79
CA GLY A 369 -17.82 -27.18 -4.77
C GLY A 369 -17.82 -25.69 -5.12
N ARG A 370 -16.74 -24.97 -4.78
CA ARG A 370 -16.52 -23.56 -5.12
C ARG A 370 -15.36 -23.48 -6.11
N TRP A 371 -15.43 -22.60 -7.10
CA TRP A 371 -14.26 -22.33 -7.96
C TRP A 371 -13.46 -21.20 -7.32
N GLY A 372 -12.28 -21.55 -6.79
CA GLY A 372 -11.31 -20.60 -6.25
C GLY A 372 -10.12 -20.49 -7.19
N TYR A 373 -9.64 -19.27 -7.40
CA TYR A 373 -8.42 -19.06 -8.17
C TYR A 373 -7.20 -19.37 -7.29
N ALA A 374 -6.26 -20.12 -7.84
CA ALA A 374 -5.27 -20.88 -7.08
C ALA A 374 -4.33 -19.98 -6.26
N SER A 375 -3.95 -20.47 -5.07
CA SER A 375 -2.88 -19.91 -4.26
C SER A 375 -2.23 -21.07 -3.52
N ARG A 376 -0.90 -21.14 -3.54
CA ARG A 376 -0.16 -22.15 -2.79
C ARG A 376 0.24 -21.59 -1.44
N HIS A 377 -0.14 -22.28 -0.36
CA HIS A 377 0.15 -21.89 1.02
C HIS A 377 1.06 -22.94 1.61
N LEU A 378 2.29 -22.53 1.91
CA LEU A 378 3.33 -23.40 2.42
C LEU A 378 3.62 -23.02 3.87
N LEU A 379 3.85 -24.00 4.73
CA LEU A 379 4.30 -23.78 6.09
C LEU A 379 5.72 -24.30 6.21
N PHE A 380 6.65 -23.44 6.64
CA PHE A 380 8.06 -23.80 6.76
C PHE A 380 8.60 -23.56 8.16
N GLY A 381 9.52 -24.41 8.59
CA GLY A 381 10.40 -24.17 9.73
C GLY A 381 11.86 -24.05 9.28
N VAL A 382 12.65 -23.25 10.02
CA VAL A 382 14.09 -23.11 9.81
C VAL A 382 14.80 -23.55 11.09
N GLU A 383 15.91 -24.28 10.96
CA GLU A 383 16.70 -24.65 12.14
C GLU A 383 17.27 -23.40 12.83
N GLY A 384 17.09 -23.30 14.15
CA GLY A 384 17.48 -22.12 14.93
C GLY A 384 16.38 -21.05 15.04
N GLU A 385 15.34 -21.10 14.20
CA GLU A 385 14.16 -20.25 14.33
C GLU A 385 13.07 -20.96 15.15
N GLN A 386 12.54 -20.25 16.16
CA GLN A 386 11.57 -20.84 17.08
C GLN A 386 10.16 -20.96 16.48
N TYR A 387 9.83 -20.13 15.49
CA TYR A 387 8.47 -19.98 14.97
C TYR A 387 8.40 -20.35 13.49
N PRO A 388 7.47 -21.21 13.06
CA PRO A 388 7.29 -21.50 11.65
C PRO A 388 6.68 -20.30 10.91
N ALA A 389 7.00 -20.18 9.62
CA ALA A 389 6.48 -19.16 8.73
C ALA A 389 5.49 -19.73 7.72
N SER A 390 4.32 -19.10 7.60
CA SER A 390 3.36 -19.38 6.54
C SER A 390 3.66 -18.50 5.32
N ILE A 391 4.09 -19.11 4.22
CA ILE A 391 4.48 -18.45 2.98
C ILE A 391 3.42 -18.69 1.90
N GLN A 392 2.81 -17.61 1.42
CA GLN A 392 1.84 -17.65 0.33
C GLN A 392 2.54 -17.31 -0.99
N VAL A 393 2.54 -18.23 -1.94
CA VAL A 393 3.14 -18.03 -3.27
C VAL A 393 2.02 -17.91 -4.29
N ARG A 394 2.05 -16.83 -5.09
CA ARG A 394 0.98 -16.46 -6.03
C ARG A 394 1.53 -15.77 -7.27
N THR A 395 0.85 -15.88 -8.41
CA THR A 395 1.04 -14.95 -9.53
C THR A 395 0.46 -13.57 -9.23
N VAL A 396 0.80 -12.56 -10.04
CA VAL A 396 0.23 -11.21 -9.96
C VAL A 396 -1.30 -11.22 -10.13
N LEU A 397 -1.81 -12.04 -11.03
CA LEU A 397 -3.25 -12.20 -11.24
C LEU A 397 -3.87 -12.88 -10.02
N GLN A 398 -3.25 -13.93 -9.48
CA GLN A 398 -3.72 -14.64 -8.27
C GLN A 398 -3.76 -13.71 -7.05
N HIS A 399 -2.80 -12.81 -6.95
CA HIS A 399 -2.81 -11.78 -5.93
C HIS A 399 -3.97 -10.80 -6.10
N ALA A 400 -4.16 -10.25 -7.30
CA ALA A 400 -5.22 -9.29 -7.59
C ALA A 400 -6.61 -9.88 -7.31
N TRP A 401 -6.82 -11.13 -7.73
CA TRP A 401 -8.02 -11.89 -7.42
C TRP A 401 -8.27 -12.02 -5.93
N ALA A 402 -7.27 -12.51 -5.19
CA ALA A 402 -7.45 -12.84 -3.79
C ALA A 402 -7.69 -11.58 -2.94
N GLU A 403 -7.12 -10.43 -3.30
CA GLU A 403 -7.42 -9.15 -2.65
C GLU A 403 -8.87 -8.73 -2.94
N PHE A 404 -9.33 -8.84 -4.19
CA PHE A 404 -10.71 -8.51 -4.56
C PHE A 404 -11.74 -9.44 -3.89
N GLU A 405 -11.53 -10.76 -3.96
CA GLU A 405 -12.40 -11.75 -3.36
C GLU A 405 -12.45 -11.59 -1.83
N HIS A 406 -11.29 -11.44 -1.19
CA HIS A 406 -11.22 -11.23 0.26
C HIS A 406 -11.97 -9.96 0.66
N ASP A 407 -11.81 -8.85 -0.06
CA ASP A 407 -12.53 -7.62 0.25
C ASP A 407 -14.04 -7.77 0.10
N VAL A 408 -14.52 -8.42 -0.97
CA VAL A 408 -15.97 -8.62 -1.19
C VAL A 408 -16.56 -9.60 -0.17
N ARG A 409 -15.89 -10.74 0.10
CA ARG A 409 -16.41 -11.78 1.01
C ARG A 409 -16.22 -11.45 2.50
N TYR A 410 -15.18 -10.70 2.87
CA TYR A 410 -14.90 -10.37 4.28
C TYR A 410 -15.56 -9.07 4.74
N LYS A 411 -15.78 -8.08 3.85
CA LYS A 411 -16.41 -6.79 4.20
C LYS A 411 -17.90 -6.72 3.86
N GLY A 412 -18.47 -7.71 3.15
CA GLY A 412 -19.87 -7.73 2.77
C GLY A 412 -20.68 -8.84 3.47
N SER A 413 -21.76 -8.48 4.16
CA SER A 413 -22.89 -9.41 4.33
C SER A 413 -23.63 -9.45 3.00
N ILE A 414 -23.20 -10.33 2.10
CA ILE A 414 -23.87 -10.50 0.80
C ILE A 414 -25.31 -10.95 1.08
N PRO A 415 -26.34 -10.20 0.66
CA PRO A 415 -27.73 -10.63 0.79
C PRO A 415 -27.92 -12.01 0.16
N ALA A 416 -28.67 -12.91 0.82
CA ALA A 416 -28.80 -14.31 0.39
C ALA A 416 -29.26 -14.46 -1.08
N GLU A 417 -30.07 -13.50 -1.57
CA GLU A 417 -30.56 -13.42 -2.94
C GLU A 417 -29.46 -13.20 -4.00
N HIS A 418 -28.33 -12.58 -3.64
CA HIS A 418 -27.24 -12.26 -4.56
C HIS A 418 -26.06 -13.25 -4.50
N VAL A 419 -26.03 -14.14 -3.49
CA VAL A 419 -24.91 -15.08 -3.27
C VAL A 419 -24.67 -15.94 -4.51
N SER A 420 -25.72 -16.53 -5.09
CA SER A 420 -25.59 -17.43 -6.24
C SER A 420 -25.10 -16.72 -7.51
N GLU A 421 -25.59 -15.50 -7.79
CA GLU A 421 -25.12 -14.73 -8.95
C GLU A 421 -23.66 -14.28 -8.76
N LEU A 422 -23.31 -13.82 -7.56
CA LEU A 422 -21.94 -13.42 -7.25
C LEU A 422 -20.97 -14.59 -7.34
N ASP A 423 -21.31 -15.76 -6.78
CA ASP A 423 -20.48 -16.97 -6.90
C ASP A 423 -20.30 -17.37 -8.38
N ARG A 424 -21.34 -17.22 -9.22
CA ARG A 424 -21.22 -17.43 -10.68
C ARG A 424 -20.26 -16.42 -11.33
N ARG A 425 -20.36 -15.13 -10.99
CA ARG A 425 -19.45 -14.09 -11.51
C ARG A 425 -18.02 -14.32 -11.06
N PHE A 426 -17.82 -14.73 -9.80
CA PHE A 426 -16.50 -15.09 -9.30
C PHE A 426 -15.93 -16.28 -10.09
N THR A 427 -16.74 -17.30 -10.36
CA THR A 427 -16.32 -18.45 -11.16
C THR A 427 -15.88 -18.04 -12.57
N LEU A 428 -16.65 -17.17 -13.24
CA LEU A 428 -16.29 -16.67 -14.58
C LEU A 428 -15.00 -15.85 -14.59
N ALA A 429 -14.81 -14.99 -13.60
CA ALA A 429 -13.62 -14.16 -13.50
C ALA A 429 -12.37 -14.99 -13.17
N ALA A 430 -12.48 -16.02 -12.32
CA ALA A 430 -11.40 -16.97 -12.09
C ALA A 430 -11.00 -17.70 -13.39
N GLY A 431 -11.97 -18.12 -14.21
CA GLY A 431 -11.69 -18.73 -15.52
C GLY A 431 -11.01 -17.79 -16.51
N LEU A 432 -11.36 -16.50 -16.51
CA LEU A 432 -10.70 -15.50 -17.34
C LEU A 432 -9.24 -15.26 -16.93
N LEU A 433 -8.98 -15.22 -15.62
CA LEU A 433 -7.61 -15.04 -15.09
C LEU A 433 -6.74 -16.26 -15.36
N GLU A 434 -7.29 -17.47 -15.25
CA GLU A 434 -6.60 -18.71 -15.63
C GLU A 434 -6.22 -18.71 -17.13
N LEU A 435 -7.13 -18.25 -17.99
CA LEU A 435 -6.84 -18.09 -19.42
C LEU A 435 -5.74 -17.05 -19.65
N ALA A 436 -5.81 -15.91 -18.96
CA ALA A 436 -4.80 -14.86 -19.08
C ALA A 436 -3.40 -15.34 -18.62
N ASP A 437 -3.30 -16.08 -17.50
CA ASP A 437 -2.04 -16.69 -17.06
C ASP A 437 -1.47 -17.62 -18.14
N ARG A 438 -2.32 -18.45 -18.77
CA ARG A 438 -1.90 -19.34 -19.86
C ARG A 438 -1.36 -18.56 -21.06
N GLU A 439 -2.04 -17.50 -21.48
CA GLU A 439 -1.59 -16.66 -22.59
C GLU A 439 -0.25 -15.97 -22.27
N PHE A 440 -0.03 -15.54 -21.03
CA PHE A 440 1.26 -14.97 -20.63
C PHE A 440 2.39 -16.00 -20.67
N THR A 441 2.15 -17.24 -20.26
CA THR A 441 3.11 -18.34 -20.42
C THR A 441 3.42 -18.59 -21.89
N GLU A 442 2.42 -18.69 -22.77
CA GLU A 442 2.60 -18.90 -24.21
C GLU A 442 3.39 -17.76 -24.87
N ILE A 443 3.12 -16.51 -24.49
CA ILE A 443 3.89 -15.33 -24.94
C ILE A 443 5.35 -15.45 -24.51
N ARG A 444 5.62 -15.87 -23.27
CA ARG A 444 7.00 -16.06 -22.76
C ARG A 444 7.74 -17.12 -23.57
N GLU A 445 7.12 -18.27 -23.81
CA GLU A 445 7.74 -19.37 -24.57
C GLU A 445 8.03 -18.97 -26.03
N ARG A 446 7.13 -18.23 -26.68
CA ARG A 446 7.37 -17.72 -28.05
C ARG A 446 8.49 -16.70 -28.12
N LEU A 447 8.58 -15.79 -27.15
CA LEU A 447 9.68 -14.83 -27.06
C LEU A 447 11.01 -15.56 -26.86
N ARG A 448 11.04 -16.63 -26.04
CA ARG A 448 12.23 -17.47 -25.85
C ARG A 448 12.72 -18.09 -27.17
N LEU A 449 11.80 -18.64 -27.98
CA LEU A 449 12.12 -19.25 -29.28
C LEU A 449 12.51 -18.22 -30.37
N THR A 450 11.98 -17.00 -30.32
CA THR A 450 12.30 -15.97 -31.32
C THR A 450 13.66 -15.32 -31.05
N MET A 451 14.05 -15.21 -29.78
CA MET A 451 15.37 -14.67 -29.39
C MET A 451 16.52 -15.61 -29.77
N THR A 452 16.27 -16.91 -29.89
CA THR A 452 17.26 -17.89 -30.37
C THR A 452 17.49 -17.87 -31.88
N ASP A 453 16.57 -17.28 -32.67
CA ASP A 453 16.63 -17.26 -34.14
C ASP A 453 17.29 -15.99 -34.72
N ASP A 454 17.53 -14.95 -33.93
CA ASP A 454 18.06 -13.65 -34.38
C ASP A 454 19.61 -13.58 -34.31
N GLU A 455 20.27 -14.65 -34.81
CA GLU A 455 21.71 -14.63 -35.08
C GLU A 455 22.01 -13.75 -36.31
N GLY A 456 22.16 -12.46 -36.04
CA GLY A 456 22.89 -11.56 -36.93
C GLY A 456 22.02 -10.51 -37.61
N THR A 457 21.98 -9.30 -37.02
CA THR A 457 22.21 -8.00 -37.69
C THR A 457 21.77 -6.86 -36.75
N GLY A 458 22.68 -6.33 -35.95
CA GLY A 458 22.37 -5.12 -35.16
C GLY A 458 23.57 -4.54 -34.44
N SER A 459 24.23 -3.55 -35.05
CA SER A 459 25.26 -2.73 -34.36
C SER A 459 24.64 -1.93 -33.21
N PRO A 460 25.17 -1.99 -31.97
CA PRO A 460 24.69 -1.15 -30.88
C PRO A 460 25.20 0.29 -31.06
N GLY A 461 24.27 1.25 -30.99
CA GLY A 461 24.59 2.67 -30.94
C GLY A 461 25.43 3.03 -29.72
N PHE A 462 26.35 3.97 -29.91
CA PHE A 462 27.29 4.49 -28.91
C PHE A 462 26.57 4.99 -27.64
N SER A 463 26.69 4.22 -26.56
CA SER A 463 26.51 4.70 -25.18
C SER A 463 27.89 5.07 -24.64
N SER A 464 28.00 6.19 -23.91
CA SER A 464 29.24 6.61 -23.22
C SER A 464 29.54 5.80 -21.95
N ASP A 465 28.75 4.76 -21.69
CA ASP A 465 28.91 3.84 -20.59
C ASP A 465 29.79 2.66 -21.03
N ALA A 466 30.92 2.44 -20.35
CA ALA A 466 31.87 1.37 -20.69
C ALA A 466 31.34 -0.04 -20.36
N ARG A 467 30.16 -0.15 -19.75
CA ARG A 467 29.48 -1.41 -19.46
C ARG A 467 28.91 -2.07 -20.70
N ILE A 468 28.86 -3.40 -20.70
CA ILE A 468 28.07 -4.14 -21.70
C ILE A 468 26.60 -3.79 -21.47
N ALA A 469 25.95 -3.23 -22.49
CA ALA A 469 24.56 -2.80 -22.40
C ALA A 469 23.66 -3.98 -21.98
N THR A 470 22.83 -3.78 -20.96
CA THR A 470 21.92 -4.79 -20.39
C THR A 470 21.13 -5.59 -21.45
N PRO A 471 20.51 -4.97 -22.48
CA PRO A 471 19.78 -5.73 -23.50
C PRO A 471 20.68 -6.65 -24.32
N VAL A 472 21.90 -6.18 -24.64
CA VAL A 472 22.91 -6.95 -25.40
C VAL A 472 23.40 -8.15 -24.59
N LEU A 473 23.66 -7.94 -23.30
CA LEU A 473 24.06 -9.02 -22.39
C LEU A 473 22.95 -10.07 -22.20
N ALA A 474 21.69 -9.63 -22.11
CA ALA A 474 20.54 -10.53 -22.00
C ALA A 474 20.40 -11.44 -23.23
N THR A 475 20.51 -10.88 -24.44
CA THR A 475 20.51 -11.67 -25.69
C THR A 475 21.67 -12.67 -25.73
N TYR A 476 22.89 -12.20 -25.43
CA TYR A 476 24.08 -13.05 -25.42
C TYR A 476 23.94 -14.23 -24.45
N LEU A 477 23.49 -13.99 -23.22
CA LEU A 477 23.32 -15.03 -22.21
C LEU A 477 22.15 -15.96 -22.51
N GLY A 478 21.10 -15.47 -23.18
CA GLY A 478 20.00 -16.31 -23.67
C GLY A 478 20.47 -17.34 -24.70
N ASN A 479 21.37 -16.95 -25.60
CA ASN A 479 21.95 -17.86 -26.59
C ASN A 479 22.99 -18.81 -25.98
N ARG A 480 23.80 -18.32 -25.04
CA ARG A 480 24.81 -19.14 -24.35
C ARG A 480 24.18 -20.17 -23.41
N PHE A 481 23.05 -19.85 -22.78
CA PHE A 481 22.36 -20.70 -21.83
C PHE A 481 20.88 -20.88 -22.22
N PRO A 482 20.58 -21.62 -23.30
CA PRO A 482 19.22 -21.75 -23.84
C PRO A 482 18.23 -22.39 -22.86
N ASP A 483 18.73 -23.23 -21.95
CA ASP A 483 17.93 -23.91 -20.92
C ASP A 483 17.78 -23.12 -19.62
N ALA A 484 18.35 -21.92 -19.51
CA ALA A 484 18.31 -21.12 -18.30
C ALA A 484 16.95 -20.41 -18.11
N GLY A 485 16.55 -20.23 -16.84
CA GLY A 485 15.38 -19.43 -16.48
C GLY A 485 15.57 -17.93 -16.77
N TRP A 486 14.47 -17.19 -16.93
CA TRP A 486 14.52 -15.74 -17.22
C TRP A 486 14.89 -14.93 -15.98
N SER A 487 15.94 -14.10 -16.07
CA SER A 487 16.39 -13.19 -15.01
C SER A 487 15.81 -11.78 -15.19
N ARG A 488 15.61 -11.03 -14.08
CA ARG A 488 15.19 -9.62 -14.11
C ARG A 488 16.15 -8.73 -14.90
N THR A 489 15.65 -7.66 -15.53
CA THR A 489 16.48 -6.59 -16.14
C THR A 489 17.49 -6.01 -15.17
N ASP A 490 17.10 -5.86 -13.89
CA ASP A 490 17.96 -5.29 -12.86
C ASP A 490 19.13 -6.21 -12.52
N HIS A 491 18.97 -7.54 -12.66
CA HIS A 491 20.04 -8.52 -12.45
C HIS A 491 21.09 -8.42 -13.57
N TYR A 492 20.65 -8.16 -14.81
CA TYR A 492 21.58 -7.88 -15.91
C TYR A 492 22.31 -6.54 -15.73
N GLY A 493 21.67 -5.54 -15.15
CA GLY A 493 22.32 -4.28 -14.77
C GLY A 493 23.39 -4.47 -13.70
N TRP A 494 23.08 -5.26 -12.67
CA TRP A 494 24.01 -5.60 -11.58
C TRP A 494 25.21 -6.41 -12.07
N ILE A 495 24.99 -7.54 -12.77
CA ILE A 495 26.10 -8.38 -13.27
C ILE A 495 26.95 -7.63 -14.31
N SER A 496 26.36 -6.73 -15.10
CA SER A 496 27.10 -5.84 -16.01
C SER A 496 28.01 -4.85 -15.24
N GLY A 497 27.60 -4.42 -14.04
CA GLY A 497 28.46 -3.68 -13.12
C GLY A 497 29.67 -4.50 -12.67
N LEU A 498 29.46 -5.76 -12.25
CA LEU A 498 30.55 -6.66 -11.85
C LEU A 498 31.51 -6.97 -13.00
N LEU A 499 30.99 -7.16 -14.22
CA LEU A 499 31.83 -7.32 -15.41
C LEU A 499 32.74 -6.11 -15.62
N LEU A 500 32.24 -4.89 -15.44
CA LEU A 500 33.06 -3.68 -15.52
C LEU A 500 34.14 -3.65 -14.43
N GLU A 501 33.83 -4.00 -13.18
CA GLU A 501 34.81 -4.06 -12.09
C GLU A 501 35.92 -5.10 -12.38
N LEU A 502 35.59 -6.19 -13.07
CA LEU A 502 36.56 -7.18 -13.55
C LEU A 502 37.38 -6.71 -14.76
N GLY A 503 37.01 -5.59 -15.38
CA GLY A 503 37.60 -5.07 -16.62
C GLY A 503 37.05 -5.70 -17.91
N ILE A 504 35.92 -6.41 -17.83
CA ILE A 504 35.24 -7.05 -18.95
C ILE A 504 34.22 -6.07 -19.53
N THR A 505 34.61 -5.35 -20.58
CA THR A 505 33.78 -4.30 -21.20
C THR A 505 33.23 -4.68 -22.58
N SER A 506 33.47 -5.90 -23.06
CA SER A 506 33.01 -6.38 -24.38
C SER A 506 32.54 -7.83 -24.35
N LEU A 507 31.67 -8.20 -25.30
CA LEU A 507 31.20 -9.59 -25.46
C LEU A 507 32.33 -10.55 -25.85
N ASP A 508 33.34 -10.10 -26.60
CA ASP A 508 34.49 -10.94 -26.97
C ASP A 508 35.34 -11.29 -25.74
N ALA A 509 35.57 -10.31 -24.85
CA ALA A 509 36.26 -10.55 -23.59
C ALA A 509 35.44 -11.47 -22.68
N LEU A 510 34.13 -11.29 -22.61
CA LEU A 510 33.23 -12.16 -21.86
C LEU A 510 33.21 -13.59 -22.41
N THR A 511 33.18 -13.75 -23.74
CA THR A 511 33.22 -15.05 -24.41
C THR A 511 34.52 -15.77 -24.10
N THR A 512 35.66 -15.06 -24.17
CA THR A 512 36.97 -15.61 -23.80
C THR A 512 36.99 -16.15 -22.37
N VAL A 513 36.34 -15.44 -21.44
CA VAL A 513 36.19 -15.89 -20.05
C VAL A 513 35.30 -17.12 -19.94
N LEU A 514 34.11 -17.10 -20.56
CA LEU A 514 33.15 -18.20 -20.49
C LEU A 514 33.61 -19.47 -21.21
N ASP A 515 34.46 -19.35 -22.24
CA ASP A 515 35.07 -20.49 -22.94
C ASP A 515 36.28 -21.06 -22.18
N SER A 516 36.79 -20.35 -21.17
CA SER A 516 37.87 -20.85 -20.31
C SER A 516 37.40 -21.82 -19.22
N VAL A 517 36.08 -21.98 -19.06
CA VAL A 517 35.46 -22.87 -18.06
C VAL A 517 34.43 -23.79 -18.68
N ASP A 518 34.31 -24.99 -18.10
CA ASP A 518 33.23 -25.92 -18.41
C ASP A 518 31.97 -25.53 -17.62
N THR A 519 31.06 -24.81 -18.27
CA THR A 519 29.82 -24.35 -17.64
C THR A 519 28.87 -25.48 -17.27
N ASP A 520 28.95 -26.63 -17.94
CA ASP A 520 28.12 -27.80 -17.62
C ASP A 520 28.66 -28.53 -16.38
N GLU A 521 29.99 -28.62 -16.24
CA GLU A 521 30.61 -29.09 -15.01
C GLU A 521 30.34 -28.15 -13.83
N ILE A 522 30.44 -26.83 -14.03
CA ILE A 522 30.05 -25.85 -12.99
C ILE A 522 28.60 -26.09 -12.55
N ASN A 523 27.67 -26.26 -13.48
CA ASN A 523 26.28 -26.53 -13.13
C ASN A 523 26.10 -27.86 -12.37
N ARG A 524 26.88 -28.90 -12.73
CA ARG A 524 26.89 -30.19 -12.01
C ARG A 524 27.46 -30.06 -10.60
N LEU A 525 28.62 -29.41 -10.42
CA LEU A 525 29.26 -29.19 -9.12
C LEU A 525 28.42 -28.33 -8.18
N MET A 526 27.74 -27.35 -8.74
CA MET A 526 26.80 -26.53 -8.00
C MET A 526 25.54 -27.30 -7.56
N ASP A 527 25.30 -28.47 -8.17
CA ASP A 527 24.18 -29.38 -7.88
C ASP A 527 22.83 -28.66 -7.92
N TYR A 528 22.63 -27.87 -8.98
CA TYR A 528 21.40 -27.12 -9.16
C TYR A 528 20.22 -28.07 -9.39
N ARG A 529 19.26 -28.05 -8.46
CA ARG A 529 18.05 -28.87 -8.52
C ARG A 529 17.00 -28.34 -9.51
N TYR A 530 17.14 -27.09 -9.95
CA TYR A 530 16.36 -26.46 -11.04
C TYR A 530 17.29 -25.69 -11.99
N PRO A 531 16.90 -25.46 -13.25
CA PRO A 531 17.72 -24.71 -14.19
C PRO A 531 17.97 -23.29 -13.66
N PRO A 532 19.21 -22.94 -13.28
CA PRO A 532 19.50 -21.59 -12.78
C PRO A 532 19.29 -20.58 -13.91
N GLY A 533 18.90 -19.36 -13.53
CA GLY A 533 18.75 -18.26 -14.47
C GLY A 533 20.06 -17.91 -15.18
N ALA A 534 19.97 -17.28 -16.36
CA ALA A 534 21.14 -17.03 -17.19
C ALA A 534 22.20 -16.15 -16.51
N VAL A 535 21.73 -15.16 -15.72
CA VAL A 535 22.62 -14.31 -14.89
C VAL A 535 23.30 -15.12 -13.79
N ARG A 536 22.61 -16.09 -13.20
CA ARG A 536 23.20 -16.95 -12.16
C ARG A 536 24.29 -17.84 -12.76
N ARG A 537 24.05 -18.48 -13.90
CA ARG A 537 25.10 -19.27 -14.59
C ARG A 537 26.33 -18.43 -14.93
N LEU A 538 26.12 -17.19 -15.38
CA LEU A 538 27.23 -16.25 -15.58
C LEU A 538 27.97 -15.96 -14.27
N ASP A 539 27.23 -15.67 -13.20
CA ASP A 539 27.78 -15.38 -11.88
C ASP A 539 28.66 -16.54 -11.35
N ASP A 540 28.23 -17.78 -11.55
CA ASP A 540 29.00 -19.00 -11.25
C ASP A 540 30.26 -19.16 -12.08
N ALA A 541 30.16 -18.91 -13.39
CA ALA A 541 31.31 -18.97 -14.28
C ALA A 541 32.37 -17.91 -13.90
N LEU A 542 31.94 -16.69 -13.56
CA LEU A 542 32.85 -15.64 -13.10
C LEU A 542 33.49 -16.00 -11.76
N LEU A 543 32.71 -16.56 -10.82
CA LEU A 543 33.23 -17.06 -9.55
C LEU A 543 34.28 -18.16 -9.76
N ALA A 544 34.03 -19.11 -10.66
CA ALA A 544 34.97 -20.19 -10.99
C ALA A 544 36.27 -19.68 -11.61
N VAL A 545 36.21 -18.64 -12.48
CA VAL A 545 37.38 -18.10 -13.16
C VAL A 545 38.22 -17.18 -12.27
N PHE A 546 37.56 -16.26 -11.56
CA PHE A 546 38.24 -15.17 -10.85
C PHE A 546 38.40 -15.42 -9.35
N ASP A 547 37.72 -16.41 -8.80
CA ASP A 547 37.91 -16.92 -7.43
C ASP A 547 37.89 -15.78 -6.39
N ASP A 548 38.90 -15.68 -5.52
CA ASP A 548 39.00 -14.62 -4.48
C ASP A 548 38.88 -13.20 -5.07
N ARG A 549 39.39 -12.95 -6.29
CA ARG A 549 39.25 -11.64 -6.96
C ARG A 549 37.78 -11.33 -7.28
N TYR A 550 36.96 -12.34 -7.55
CA TYR A 550 35.52 -12.14 -7.73
C TYR A 550 34.83 -11.83 -6.40
N ILE A 551 35.21 -12.52 -5.34
CA ILE A 551 34.63 -12.37 -4.00
C ILE A 551 34.90 -10.96 -3.44
N GLU A 552 36.07 -10.42 -3.71
CA GLU A 552 36.54 -9.11 -3.22
C GLU A 552 35.99 -7.89 -3.97
N LEU A 553 35.19 -8.08 -5.03
CA LEU A 553 34.58 -6.97 -5.77
C LEU A 553 33.66 -6.13 -4.86
N ASP A 554 33.64 -4.80 -5.07
CA ASP A 554 32.82 -3.87 -4.28
C ASP A 554 31.32 -4.21 -4.42
N GLY A 555 30.89 -4.57 -5.64
CA GLY A 555 29.53 -5.03 -5.91
C GLY A 555 29.15 -6.36 -5.22
N ASN A 556 30.13 -7.11 -4.69
CA ASN A 556 29.94 -8.37 -3.97
C ASN A 556 30.06 -8.26 -2.44
N ALA A 557 30.36 -7.07 -1.90
CA ALA A 557 30.63 -6.87 -0.47
C ALA A 557 29.53 -7.42 0.47
N HIS A 558 28.27 -7.37 0.04
CA HIS A 558 27.11 -7.83 0.81
C HIS A 558 26.90 -9.35 0.79
N ARG A 559 27.63 -10.10 -0.05
CA ARG A 559 27.41 -11.54 -0.29
C ARG A 559 28.69 -12.39 -0.24
N ILE A 560 29.75 -11.88 0.38
CA ILE A 560 31.05 -12.57 0.52
C ILE A 560 30.89 -13.98 1.09
N ALA A 561 30.16 -14.14 2.21
CA ALA A 561 29.96 -15.44 2.86
C ALA A 561 29.26 -16.46 1.94
N LEU A 562 28.33 -16.00 1.11
CA LEU A 562 27.63 -16.84 0.14
C LEU A 562 28.55 -17.28 -0.99
N LEU A 563 29.38 -16.37 -1.50
CA LEU A 563 30.36 -16.70 -2.54
C LEU A 563 31.45 -17.64 -2.03
N GLN A 564 31.86 -17.49 -0.76
CA GLN A 564 32.76 -18.43 -0.10
C GLN A 564 32.18 -19.85 -0.03
N ASN A 565 30.91 -20.00 0.37
CA ASN A 565 30.26 -21.30 0.37
C ASN A 565 30.15 -21.91 -1.04
N ARG A 566 29.95 -21.08 -2.07
CA ARG A 566 29.83 -21.54 -3.46
C ARG A 566 31.17 -21.93 -4.06
N ILE A 567 32.22 -21.14 -3.84
CA ILE A 567 33.55 -21.49 -4.34
C ILE A 567 34.06 -22.77 -3.67
N GLU A 568 33.69 -23.02 -2.40
CA GLU A 568 33.97 -24.31 -1.76
C GLU A 568 33.32 -25.51 -2.47
N LYS A 569 32.11 -25.35 -3.03
CA LYS A 569 31.49 -26.38 -3.87
C LYS A 569 32.25 -26.59 -5.19
N LEU A 570 32.68 -25.50 -5.82
CA LEU A 570 33.44 -25.54 -7.07
C LEU A 570 34.86 -26.12 -6.87
N ARG A 571 35.46 -25.91 -5.70
CA ARG A 571 36.77 -26.44 -5.31
C ARG A 571 36.75 -27.90 -4.82
N LYS A 572 35.57 -28.47 -4.54
CA LYS A 572 35.45 -29.78 -3.87
C LYS A 572 35.92 -30.98 -4.71
N ASP A 573 36.14 -30.82 -6.01
CA ASP A 573 36.65 -31.87 -6.92
C ASP A 573 37.76 -31.37 -7.89
N SER A 574 38.53 -30.33 -7.53
CA SER A 574 39.75 -29.93 -8.28
C SER A 574 41.01 -30.68 -7.84
#